data_AF-A0A9E3K9T1-F1
#
_entry.id   AF-A0A9E3K9T1-F1
#
_cell.length_a   1.000
_cell.length_b   1.000
_cell.length_c   1.000
_cell.angle_alpha   90.00
_cell.angle_beta   90.00
_cell.angle_gamma   90.00
#
_symmetry.space_group_name_H-M   'P 1'
#
loop_
_entity.id
_entity.type
_entity.pdbx_description
1 polymer ?
#
loop_
_entity_poly.entity_id
_entity_poly.type
_entity_poly.pdbx_seq_one_letter_code
_entity_poly.pdbx_strand_id
1 'polypeptide(L)'
;TTTETDDEFSGVWFIELDGGPQPALTLPTLAAGWNYEGWAVIDGVPYSTGTFRTASGSDDAATFSGPNPGPPFPGEDFIQGGTTVTFPTDLRGATIVISVEPDPDNEMAPFALKPLVGNVPANALDHVSFDLGQNLVDIPTGTVTR
;
A
#
# COMPACT_ATOMS: atom_id res chain seq x y z
N THR A 1 -3.56 -0.71 14.43
CA THR A 1 -2.97 0.52 15.00
C THR A 1 -2.73 0.43 16.49
N THR A 2 -2.01 1.39 17.08
CA THR A 2 -1.83 1.53 18.54
C THR A 2 -2.57 2.77 19.06
N THR A 3 -2.47 3.06 20.37
CA THR A 3 -2.90 4.35 20.94
C THR A 3 -1.72 5.29 21.21
N GLU A 4 -0.51 4.80 20.97
CA GLU A 4 0.70 5.59 21.11
C GLU A 4 0.81 6.51 19.88
N THR A 5 1.60 7.57 20.00
CA THR A 5 1.81 8.53 18.91
C THR A 5 3.29 8.63 18.53
N ASP A 6 4.14 7.77 19.07
CA ASP A 6 5.56 7.70 18.74
C ASP A 6 5.84 6.81 17.51
N ASP A 7 4.82 6.12 17.01
CA ASP A 7 4.84 5.23 15.85
C ASP A 7 4.08 5.78 14.63
N GLU A 8 3.61 7.04 14.65
CA GLU A 8 2.80 7.69 13.58
C GLU A 8 3.44 7.67 12.18
N PHE A 9 4.75 7.47 12.07
CA PHE A 9 5.46 7.33 10.79
C PHE A 9 5.55 5.88 10.29
N SER A 10 4.95 4.93 11.00
CA SER A 10 5.01 3.49 10.71
C SER A 10 3.81 2.99 9.91
N GLY A 11 2.79 3.82 9.74
CA GLY A 11 1.58 3.47 8.99
C GLY A 11 1.50 4.15 7.64
N VAL A 12 0.80 3.50 6.72
CA VAL A 12 0.41 4.06 5.43
C VAL A 12 -1.02 3.66 5.10
N TRP A 13 -1.84 4.65 4.74
CA TRP A 13 -3.21 4.44 4.26
C TRP A 13 -3.43 5.18 2.96
N PHE A 14 -4.16 4.57 2.04
CA PHE A 14 -4.49 5.16 0.75
C PHE A 14 -5.72 6.06 0.85
N ILE A 15 -5.57 7.13 1.64
CA ILE A 15 -6.62 8.04 2.07
C ILE A 15 -6.23 9.50 1.82
N GLU A 16 -7.20 10.32 1.43
CA GLU A 16 -7.07 11.77 1.38
C GLU A 16 -7.74 12.37 2.62
N LEU A 17 -7.06 13.31 3.26
CA LEU A 17 -7.48 13.95 4.50
C LEU A 17 -7.97 15.38 4.29
N ASP A 18 -7.56 16.06 3.20
CA ASP A 18 -8.08 17.39 2.88
C ASP A 18 -9.57 17.33 2.51
N GLY A 19 -10.39 18.15 3.17
CA GLY A 19 -11.85 18.08 3.08
C GLY A 19 -12.50 16.89 3.81
N GLY A 20 -11.70 16.04 4.47
CA GLY A 20 -12.13 14.90 5.27
C GLY A 20 -11.77 13.53 4.66
N PRO A 21 -11.78 12.45 5.48
CA PRO A 21 -11.43 11.08 5.07
C PRO A 21 -12.17 10.60 3.81
N GLN A 22 -11.45 10.45 2.71
CA GLN A 22 -11.99 9.94 1.44
C GLN A 22 -10.95 9.10 0.68
N PRO A 23 -11.36 8.25 -0.28
CA PRO A 23 -10.43 7.45 -1.06
C PRO A 23 -9.42 8.33 -1.81
N ALA A 24 -8.11 8.06 -1.66
CA ALA A 24 -7.07 8.80 -2.41
C ALA A 24 -6.84 8.25 -3.82
N LEU A 25 -7.17 6.99 -4.06
CA LEU A 25 -6.86 6.31 -5.32
C LEU A 25 -8.05 6.29 -6.28
N THR A 26 -7.77 6.57 -7.55
CA THR A 26 -8.69 6.29 -8.66
C THR A 26 -8.26 5.01 -9.35
N LEU A 27 -8.99 3.92 -9.10
CA LEU A 27 -8.62 2.58 -9.57
C LEU A 27 -9.67 2.05 -10.55
N PRO A 28 -9.26 1.54 -11.73
CA PRO A 28 -10.18 0.82 -12.60
C PRO A 28 -10.62 -0.50 -11.94
N THR A 29 -11.83 -0.95 -12.28
CA THR A 29 -12.29 -2.29 -11.91
C THR A 29 -11.45 -3.34 -12.62
N LEU A 30 -10.84 -4.23 -11.85
CA LEU A 30 -10.09 -5.37 -12.37
C LEU A 30 -11.03 -6.49 -12.82
N ALA A 31 -10.57 -7.29 -13.78
CA ALA A 31 -11.28 -8.51 -14.17
C ALA A 31 -11.24 -9.54 -13.02
N ALA A 32 -12.16 -10.51 -13.06
CA ALA A 32 -12.15 -11.60 -12.09
C ALA A 32 -10.80 -12.35 -12.12
N GLY A 33 -10.32 -12.73 -10.92
CA GLY A 33 -9.01 -13.37 -10.75
C GLY A 33 -7.84 -12.39 -10.56
N TRP A 34 -8.13 -11.10 -10.31
CA TRP A 34 -7.13 -10.08 -10.01
C TRP A 34 -7.58 -9.18 -8.86
N ASN A 35 -6.63 -8.82 -7.99
CA ASN A 35 -6.81 -7.83 -6.92
C ASN A 35 -5.70 -6.77 -7.00
N TYR A 36 -5.87 -5.66 -6.30
CA TYR A 36 -4.76 -4.78 -5.98
C TYR A 36 -4.09 -5.24 -4.69
N GLU A 37 -2.80 -4.95 -4.54
CA GLU A 37 -2.09 -5.08 -3.28
C GLU A 37 -1.18 -3.87 -3.07
N GLY A 38 -1.19 -3.35 -1.84
CA GLY A 38 -0.31 -2.27 -1.45
C GLY A 38 0.97 -2.82 -0.82
N TRP A 39 2.07 -2.09 -1.00
CA TRP A 39 3.38 -2.50 -0.48
C TRP A 39 4.15 -1.31 0.06
N ALA A 40 4.79 -1.50 1.21
CA ALA A 40 5.89 -0.67 1.67
C ALA A 40 7.22 -1.40 1.42
N VAL A 41 8.10 -0.81 0.62
CA VAL A 41 9.45 -1.31 0.37
C VAL A 41 10.40 -0.69 1.37
N ILE A 42 10.76 -1.46 2.39
CA ILE A 42 11.55 -1.04 3.55
C ILE A 42 12.89 -1.77 3.50
N ASP A 43 13.99 -1.02 3.44
CA ASP A 43 15.34 -1.57 3.24
C ASP A 43 15.46 -2.52 2.04
N GLY A 44 14.69 -2.26 0.98
CA GLY A 44 14.63 -3.08 -0.23
C GLY A 44 13.76 -4.34 -0.12
N VAL A 45 13.13 -4.59 1.02
CA VAL A 45 12.21 -5.72 1.24
C VAL A 45 10.78 -5.22 1.12
N PRO A 46 9.95 -5.80 0.23
CA PRO A 46 8.54 -5.44 0.14
C PRO A 46 7.75 -6.10 1.27
N TYR A 47 6.97 -5.29 1.99
CA TYR A 47 5.98 -5.74 2.97
C TYR A 47 4.60 -5.35 2.49
N SER A 48 3.72 -6.35 2.41
CA SER A 48 2.33 -6.16 2.00
C SER A 48 1.58 -5.30 3.02
N THR A 49 0.70 -4.44 2.52
CA THR A 49 -0.32 -3.76 3.32
C THR A 49 -1.63 -4.52 3.35
N GLY A 50 -1.77 -5.61 2.56
CA GLY A 50 -3.03 -6.32 2.32
C GLY A 50 -3.58 -6.12 0.91
N THR A 51 -4.35 -7.10 0.44
CA THR A 51 -5.05 -7.05 -0.85
C THR A 51 -6.37 -6.29 -0.76
N PHE A 52 -6.77 -5.62 -1.82
CA PHE A 52 -8.04 -4.89 -1.89
C PHE A 52 -8.57 -4.78 -3.32
N ARG A 53 -9.87 -4.53 -3.45
CA ARG A 53 -10.55 -4.36 -4.76
C ARG A 53 -11.00 -2.93 -5.04
N THR A 54 -11.14 -2.12 -3.99
CA THR A 54 -11.66 -0.76 -4.08
C THR A 54 -10.80 0.18 -3.25
N ALA A 55 -10.70 1.44 -3.66
CA ALA A 55 -9.97 2.47 -2.93
C ALA A 55 -10.65 2.89 -1.60
N SER A 56 -11.86 2.39 -1.36
CA SER A 56 -12.64 2.57 -0.13
C SER A 56 -12.83 1.23 0.57
N GLY A 57 -12.94 1.26 1.90
CA GLY A 57 -13.03 0.04 2.71
C GLY A 57 -11.64 -0.49 3.04
N SER A 58 -11.55 -1.28 4.11
CA SER A 58 -10.30 -1.95 4.49
C SER A 58 -9.87 -2.98 3.44
N ASP A 59 -8.58 -3.24 3.38
CA ASP A 59 -8.02 -4.44 2.74
C ASP A 59 -8.35 -5.72 3.51
N ASP A 60 -7.93 -6.84 2.93
CA ASP A 60 -8.24 -8.18 3.41
C ASP A 60 -7.32 -8.63 4.56
N ALA A 61 -6.29 -7.87 4.93
CA ALA A 61 -5.32 -8.26 5.94
C ALA A 61 -4.70 -7.06 6.69
N ALA A 62 -4.53 -7.22 8.00
CA ALA A 62 -3.83 -6.27 8.87
C ALA A 62 -2.70 -7.02 9.60
N THR A 63 -1.79 -7.59 8.82
CA THR A 63 -0.79 -8.59 9.27
C THR A 63 0.19 -7.99 10.27
N PHE A 64 0.58 -6.74 10.05
CA PHE A 64 1.60 -6.05 10.85
C PHE A 64 1.01 -5.04 11.85
N SER A 65 -0.29 -4.77 11.75
CA SER A 65 -1.05 -3.86 12.60
C SER A 65 -1.02 -4.23 14.08
N GLY A 66 -1.02 -3.19 14.92
CA GLY A 66 -1.37 -3.28 16.33
C GLY A 66 -2.85 -3.58 16.59
N PRO A 67 -3.27 -3.75 17.86
CA PRO A 67 -4.58 -4.29 18.23
C PRO A 67 -5.78 -3.37 17.98
N ASN A 68 -5.56 -2.08 17.73
CA ASN A 68 -6.64 -1.12 17.48
C ASN A 68 -7.02 -1.08 16.00
N PRO A 69 -8.28 -0.75 15.68
CA PRO A 69 -8.72 -0.63 14.29
C PRO A 69 -8.06 0.56 13.59
N GLY A 70 -7.66 0.35 12.34
CA GLY A 70 -7.23 1.42 11.44
C GLY A 70 -8.40 2.12 10.74
N PRO A 71 -8.12 3.18 9.95
CA PRO A 71 -9.07 3.78 9.02
C PRO A 71 -9.75 2.74 8.10
N PRO A 72 -11.00 2.96 7.66
CA PRO A 72 -11.72 2.07 6.75
C PRO A 72 -11.30 2.29 5.29
N PHE A 73 -10.00 2.26 5.04
CA PHE A 73 -9.35 2.42 3.75
C PHE A 73 -8.20 1.41 3.68
N PRO A 74 -7.79 0.97 2.47
CA PRO A 74 -6.69 0.03 2.39
C PRO A 74 -5.39 0.71 2.87
N GLY A 75 -4.58 -0.04 3.60
CA GLY A 75 -3.42 0.46 4.32
C GLY A 75 -3.10 -0.40 5.54
N GLU A 76 -1.87 -0.26 6.01
CA GLU A 76 -1.32 -1.06 7.09
C GLU A 76 -0.58 -0.16 8.07
N ASP A 77 -0.50 -0.64 9.31
CA ASP A 77 0.31 -0.03 10.36
C ASP A 77 1.43 -0.99 10.75
N PHE A 78 2.67 -0.70 10.37
CA PHE A 78 3.78 -1.65 10.57
C PHE A 78 4.29 -1.59 12.01
N ILE A 79 3.57 -2.24 12.94
CA ILE A 79 3.83 -2.21 14.39
C ILE A 79 4.50 -3.49 14.89
N GLN A 80 4.18 -4.65 14.30
CA GLN A 80 4.62 -5.95 14.78
C GLN A 80 4.85 -6.95 13.64
N GLY A 81 5.56 -8.05 13.89
CA GLY A 81 5.62 -9.19 12.96
C GLY A 81 6.68 -9.11 11.85
N GLY A 82 7.52 -8.08 11.83
CA GLY A 82 8.63 -7.97 10.88
C GLY A 82 9.66 -9.09 11.08
N THR A 83 10.07 -9.72 9.98
CA THR A 83 11.05 -10.84 10.00
C THR A 83 12.46 -10.38 9.69
N THR A 84 12.60 -9.46 8.72
CA THR A 84 13.89 -8.91 8.28
C THR A 84 14.10 -7.49 8.80
N VAL A 85 13.02 -6.74 8.97
CA VAL A 85 12.99 -5.40 9.54
C VAL A 85 12.29 -5.48 10.91
N THR A 86 12.73 -4.66 11.88
CA THR A 86 12.07 -4.55 13.18
C THR A 86 10.94 -3.53 13.10
N PHE A 87 9.77 -3.88 13.64
CA PHE A 87 8.64 -2.96 13.77
C PHE A 87 8.43 -2.54 15.24
N PRO A 88 7.93 -1.31 15.52
CA PRO A 88 7.57 -0.28 14.54
C PRO A 88 8.77 0.29 13.79
N THR A 89 8.56 0.68 12.53
CA THR A 89 9.61 1.27 11.69
C THR A 89 9.14 2.54 11.02
N ASP A 90 10.05 3.49 10.86
CA ASP A 90 9.81 4.72 10.13
C ASP A 90 9.76 4.46 8.62
N LEU A 91 8.65 4.83 7.97
CA LEU A 91 8.47 4.70 6.52
C LEU A 91 9.04 5.89 5.73
N ARG A 92 9.57 6.93 6.37
CA ARG A 92 10.19 8.06 5.66
C ARG A 92 11.39 7.61 4.85
N GLY A 93 11.39 7.92 3.55
CA GLY A 93 12.38 7.44 2.60
C GLY A 93 12.05 6.07 1.97
N ALA A 94 11.01 5.37 2.44
CA ALA A 94 10.56 4.13 1.82
C ALA A 94 9.91 4.38 0.45
N THR A 95 9.74 3.30 -0.32
CA THR A 95 8.93 3.32 -1.55
C THR A 95 7.60 2.64 -1.28
N ILE A 96 6.50 3.29 -1.65
CA ILE A 96 5.16 2.73 -1.62
C ILE A 96 4.76 2.33 -3.04
N VAL A 97 4.17 1.14 -3.18
CA VAL A 97 3.80 0.56 -4.47
C VAL A 97 2.38 0.01 -4.39
N ILE A 98 1.59 0.20 -5.45
CA ILE A 98 0.40 -0.62 -5.70
C ILE A 98 0.69 -1.54 -6.87
N SER A 99 0.50 -2.84 -6.68
CA SER A 99 0.55 -3.84 -7.73
C SER A 99 -0.83 -4.37 -8.08
N VAL A 100 -0.91 -5.06 -9.22
CA VAL A 100 -2.07 -5.85 -9.66
C VAL A 100 -1.67 -7.32 -9.56
N GLU A 101 -2.25 -8.02 -8.60
CA GLU A 101 -1.88 -9.38 -8.18
C GLU A 101 -2.90 -10.41 -8.67
N PRO A 102 -2.48 -11.63 -9.07
CA PRO A 102 -3.39 -12.71 -9.37
C PRO A 102 -4.19 -13.13 -8.14
N ASP A 103 -5.39 -13.68 -8.34
CA ASP A 103 -6.21 -14.24 -7.26
C ASP A 103 -6.66 -15.66 -7.66
N PRO A 104 -6.14 -16.73 -7.03
CA PRO A 104 -5.25 -16.71 -5.85
C PRO A 104 -3.80 -16.31 -6.19
N ASP A 105 -3.16 -15.60 -5.25
CA ASP A 105 -1.72 -15.32 -5.26
C ASP A 105 -0.97 -16.39 -4.44
N ASN A 106 0.16 -16.85 -4.97
CA ASN A 106 1.02 -17.85 -4.34
C ASN A 106 2.46 -17.36 -4.20
N GLU A 107 2.72 -16.08 -4.44
CA GLU A 107 4.00 -15.42 -4.28
C GLU A 107 3.99 -14.45 -3.08
N MET A 108 5.16 -14.25 -2.46
CA MET A 108 5.32 -13.24 -1.38
C MET A 108 5.87 -11.90 -1.91
N ALA A 109 6.26 -11.86 -3.18
CA ALA A 109 6.88 -10.70 -3.79
C ALA A 109 5.87 -10.03 -4.73
N PRO A 110 5.86 -8.69 -4.81
CA PRO A 110 4.89 -7.98 -5.64
C PRO A 110 5.01 -8.39 -7.12
N PHE A 111 3.88 -8.63 -7.78
CA PHE A 111 3.82 -8.96 -9.20
C PHE A 111 4.39 -7.83 -10.07
N ALA A 112 4.65 -8.18 -11.33
CA ALA A 112 5.34 -7.30 -12.27
C ALA A 112 4.54 -6.03 -12.62
N LEU A 113 3.21 -6.11 -12.60
CA LEU A 113 2.33 -4.98 -12.88
C LEU A 113 2.20 -4.08 -11.65
N LYS A 114 2.90 -2.95 -11.67
CA LYS A 114 2.95 -1.97 -10.56
C LYS A 114 2.46 -0.60 -11.04
N PRO A 115 1.15 -0.41 -11.29
CA PRO A 115 0.65 0.80 -11.95
C PRO A 115 0.84 2.09 -11.15
N LEU A 116 1.04 2.02 -9.83
CA LEU A 116 1.28 3.19 -8.98
C LEU A 116 2.52 2.99 -8.12
N VAL A 117 3.36 4.02 -8.04
CA VAL A 117 4.56 4.06 -7.21
C VAL A 117 4.79 5.46 -6.66
N GLY A 118 5.24 5.56 -5.43
CA GLY A 118 5.62 6.83 -4.81
C GLY A 118 6.73 6.65 -3.79
N ASN A 119 7.57 7.67 -3.62
CA ASN A 119 8.55 7.70 -2.56
C ASN A 119 8.03 8.55 -1.41
N VAL A 120 8.10 8.03 -0.19
CA VAL A 120 7.83 8.81 1.01
C VAL A 120 8.98 9.78 1.22
N PRO A 121 8.76 11.10 1.26
CA PRO A 121 9.84 12.05 1.51
C PRO A 121 10.55 11.78 2.85
N ALA A 122 11.87 11.96 2.90
CA ALA A 122 12.64 11.78 4.14
C ALA A 122 12.20 12.74 5.26
N ASN A 123 11.57 13.86 4.89
CA ASN A 123 11.01 14.86 5.78
C ASN A 123 9.46 14.86 5.77
N ALA A 124 8.83 13.74 5.42
CA ALA A 124 7.38 13.63 5.47
C ALA A 124 6.86 13.93 6.88
N LEU A 125 5.71 14.58 6.93
CA LEU A 125 4.95 14.80 8.14
C LEU A 125 3.89 13.70 8.27
N ASP A 126 3.52 13.35 9.49
CA ASP A 126 2.37 12.50 9.75
C ASP A 126 1.07 13.23 9.34
N HIS A 127 0.00 12.47 9.10
CA HIS A 127 -1.31 13.01 8.72
C HIS A 127 -1.33 13.93 7.49
N VAL A 128 -0.40 13.72 6.55
CA VAL A 128 -0.35 14.43 5.27
C VAL A 128 -0.38 13.42 4.11
N SER A 129 -1.24 13.69 3.13
CA SER A 129 -1.35 12.90 1.90
C SER A 129 -0.15 13.16 0.97
N PHE A 130 0.38 12.11 0.35
CA PHE A 130 1.41 12.20 -0.68
C PHE A 130 0.96 11.44 -1.94
N ASP A 131 1.20 12.02 -3.11
CA ASP A 131 0.77 11.42 -4.38
C ASP A 131 1.56 10.15 -4.72
N LEU A 132 0.85 9.12 -5.17
CA LEU A 132 1.44 8.00 -5.91
C LEU A 132 1.43 8.33 -7.41
N GLY A 133 2.60 8.32 -8.03
CA GLY A 133 2.77 8.54 -9.46
C GLY A 133 2.35 7.31 -10.28
N GLN A 134 1.86 7.55 -11.49
CA GLN A 134 1.57 6.48 -12.43
C GLN A 134 2.86 5.87 -12.98
N ASN A 135 2.96 4.54 -12.95
CA ASN A 135 4.03 3.78 -13.58
C ASN A 135 3.48 2.91 -14.72
N LEU A 136 3.15 3.57 -15.84
CA LEU A 136 2.56 2.89 -17.01
C LEU A 136 3.62 2.43 -18.02
N VAL A 137 4.87 2.86 -17.88
CA VAL A 137 5.96 2.53 -18.82
C VAL A 137 6.36 1.06 -18.68
N ASP A 138 6.24 0.51 -17.47
CA ASP A 138 6.57 -0.89 -17.17
C ASP A 138 5.42 -1.87 -17.45
N ILE A 139 4.26 -1.37 -17.92
CA ILE A 139 3.11 -2.22 -18.22
C ILE A 139 3.26 -2.79 -19.64
N PRO A 140 3.31 -4.12 -19.82
CA PRO A 140 3.36 -4.73 -21.13
C PRO A 140 2.15 -4.31 -21.98
N THR A 141 2.41 -3.80 -23.17
CA THR A 141 1.36 -3.53 -24.17
C THR A 141 1.49 -4.50 -25.32
N GLY A 142 0.36 -4.91 -25.89
CA GLY A 142 0.31 -5.81 -27.04
C GLY A 142 -0.84 -5.44 -27.95
N THR A 143 -0.61 -5.50 -29.25
CA THR A 143 -1.66 -5.36 -30.27
C THR A 143 -1.85 -6.69 -30.97
N VAL A 144 -3.09 -7.17 -31.03
CA VAL A 144 -3.46 -8.32 -31.86
C VAL A 144 -4.04 -7.77 -33.16
N THR A 145 -3.38 -8.06 -34.27
CA THR A 145 -3.95 -7.87 -35.61
C THR A 145 -4.30 -9.24 -36.17
N ARG A 146 -5.53 -9.37 -36.67
CA ARG A 146 -6.05 -10.59 -37.29
C ARG A 146 -5.60 -10.71 -38.74
#